data_AF-A0A0C9SN31-F1
#
_entry.id   AF-A0A0C9SN31-F1
#
_cell.length_a   1.000
_cell.length_b   1.000
_cell.length_c   1.000
_cell.angle_alpha   90.00
_cell.angle_beta   90.00
_cell.angle_gamma   90.00
#
_symmetry.space_group_name_H-M   'P 1'
#
loop_
_entity.id
_entity.type
_entity.pdbx_description
1 polymer ?
#
loop_
_entity_poly.entity_id
_entity_poly.type
_entity_poly.pdbx_seq_one_letter_code
_entity_poly.pdbx_strand_id
1 'polypeptide(L)'
;MTGYILDVLPLELIIRILAFVGYRDLVTCSQVCRLLHTVVEQNALLQYTIELAISGMQNGPPSAMGHANRLTALRNSQTAWNKLQWTGTKDIPLLQGNLYELSGGIFVQSNHLGGLEFRRLPSHYRGIDEHVWSLDLPDVDLRDFALDPAQDLLVLIARPLLRAGVRNARMEISIHLRSLTTGEEHPLATKPPILLHDVDLRAAILSFMVQVHSDHVAVHFISHGTAPSELVVWNWKTGLILL
;
A
#
# COMPACT_ATOMS: atom_id res chain seq x y z
N MET A 1 -48.25 -27.73 -6.33
CA MET A 1 -47.50 -26.51 -6.68
C MET A 1 -46.26 -26.47 -5.82
N THR A 2 -45.11 -26.85 -6.36
CA THR A 2 -43.82 -26.66 -5.70
C THR A 2 -43.42 -25.21 -5.86
N GLY A 3 -43.81 -24.35 -4.91
CA GLY A 3 -43.32 -22.97 -4.86
C GLY A 3 -41.83 -22.99 -4.54
N TYR A 4 -41.02 -22.32 -5.35
CA TYR A 4 -39.60 -22.19 -5.03
C TYR A 4 -39.48 -21.28 -3.81
N ILE A 5 -38.47 -21.52 -2.95
CA ILE A 5 -38.29 -20.75 -1.71
C ILE A 5 -38.18 -19.23 -1.96
N LEU A 6 -37.72 -18.84 -3.15
CA LEU A 6 -37.63 -17.45 -3.59
C LEU A 6 -38.99 -16.79 -3.85
N ASP A 7 -40.04 -17.57 -4.13
CA ASP A 7 -41.39 -17.06 -4.41
C ASP A 7 -42.13 -16.68 -3.10
N VAL A 8 -41.64 -17.16 -1.96
CA VAL A 8 -42.27 -16.99 -0.63
C VAL A 8 -41.50 -16.00 0.25
N LEU A 9 -40.26 -15.65 -0.12
CA LEU A 9 -39.43 -14.74 0.65
C LEU A 9 -39.72 -13.28 0.27
N PRO A 10 -39.88 -12.38 1.25
CA PRO A 10 -39.84 -10.94 1.01
C PRO A 10 -38.55 -10.50 0.31
N LEU A 11 -38.67 -9.46 -0.52
CA LEU A 11 -37.57 -8.95 -1.35
C LEU A 11 -36.34 -8.58 -0.51
N GLU A 12 -36.55 -8.00 0.68
CA GLU A 12 -35.51 -7.59 1.61
C GLU A 12 -34.68 -8.79 2.10
N LEU A 13 -35.33 -9.95 2.30
CA LEU A 13 -34.64 -11.18 2.70
C LEU A 13 -33.85 -11.76 1.54
N ILE A 14 -34.37 -11.71 0.31
CA ILE A 14 -33.63 -12.13 -0.89
C ILE A 14 -32.36 -11.28 -1.05
N ILE A 15 -32.48 -9.96 -0.95
CA ILE A 15 -31.33 -9.04 -0.99
C ILE A 15 -30.31 -9.38 0.10
N ARG A 16 -30.79 -9.62 1.33
CA ARG A 16 -29.91 -9.95 2.47
C ARG A 16 -29.18 -11.27 2.26
N ILE A 17 -29.83 -12.28 1.69
CA ILE A 17 -29.20 -13.56 1.33
C ILE A 17 -28.11 -13.33 0.28
N LEU A 18 -28.43 -12.59 -0.79
CA LEU A 18 -27.49 -12.28 -1.86
C LEU A 18 -26.29 -11.45 -1.35
N ALA A 19 -26.49 -10.60 -0.34
CA ALA A 19 -25.40 -9.84 0.26
C ALA A 19 -24.33 -10.70 0.96
N PHE A 20 -24.62 -11.97 1.27
CA PHE A 20 -23.66 -12.90 1.87
C PHE A 20 -22.87 -13.72 0.86
N VAL A 21 -23.20 -13.67 -0.43
CA VAL A 21 -22.46 -14.41 -1.46
C VAL A 21 -21.44 -13.53 -2.19
N GLY A 22 -20.44 -14.15 -2.81
CA GLY A 22 -19.39 -13.43 -3.51
C GLY A 22 -19.86 -12.85 -4.85
N TYR A 23 -19.08 -11.92 -5.41
CA TYR A 23 -19.41 -11.28 -6.70
C TYR A 23 -19.61 -12.27 -7.85
N ARG A 24 -18.86 -13.39 -7.87
CA ARG A 24 -18.99 -14.45 -8.88
C ARG A 24 -20.37 -15.10 -8.80
N ASP A 25 -20.78 -15.46 -7.59
CA ASP A 25 -22.08 -16.07 -7.33
C ASP A 25 -23.21 -15.09 -7.63
N LEU A 26 -23.05 -13.81 -7.32
CA LEU A 26 -24.03 -12.77 -7.70
C LEU A 26 -24.24 -12.72 -9.22
N VAL A 27 -23.16 -12.76 -10.00
CA VAL A 27 -23.22 -12.80 -11.47
C VAL A 27 -23.84 -14.10 -11.98
N THR A 28 -23.64 -15.22 -11.29
CA THR A 28 -24.31 -16.48 -11.64
C THR A 28 -25.80 -16.43 -11.29
N CYS A 29 -26.17 -15.95 -10.10
CA CYS A 29 -27.55 -15.79 -9.66
C CYS A 29 -28.36 -14.89 -10.61
N SER A 30 -27.75 -13.82 -11.15
CA SER A 30 -28.40 -12.93 -12.11
C SER A 30 -28.74 -13.60 -13.46
N GLN A 31 -28.22 -14.80 -13.72
CA GLN A 31 -28.50 -15.59 -14.92
C GLN A 31 -29.53 -16.71 -14.67
N VAL A 32 -29.95 -16.93 -13.41
CA VAL A 32 -30.87 -18.03 -13.05
C VAL A 32 -32.31 -17.70 -13.40
N CYS A 33 -32.79 -16.50 -13.03
CA CYS A 33 -34.17 -16.08 -13.30
C CYS A 33 -34.31 -14.56 -13.36
N ARG A 34 -35.44 -14.08 -13.89
CA ARG A 34 -35.73 -12.64 -14.04
C ARG A 34 -35.75 -11.90 -12.70
N LEU A 35 -36.29 -12.51 -11.64
CA LEU A 35 -36.33 -11.91 -10.31
C LEU A 35 -34.90 -11.62 -9.81
N LEU A 36 -34.05 -12.64 -9.77
CA LEU A 36 -32.67 -12.47 -9.30
C LEU A 36 -31.87 -11.53 -10.19
N HIS A 37 -32.08 -11.58 -11.51
CA HIS A 37 -31.50 -10.63 -12.45
C HIS A 37 -31.83 -9.18 -12.04
N THR A 38 -33.11 -8.86 -11.91
CA THR A 38 -33.58 -7.52 -11.54
C THR A 38 -33.09 -7.10 -10.16
N VAL A 39 -33.09 -8.00 -9.18
CA VAL A 39 -32.60 -7.69 -7.82
C VAL A 39 -31.11 -7.35 -7.84
N VAL A 40 -30.29 -8.16 -8.52
CA VAL A 40 -28.84 -7.92 -8.61
C VAL A 40 -28.56 -6.63 -9.38
N GLU A 41 -29.30 -6.34 -10.45
CA GLU A 41 -29.10 -5.16 -11.29
C GLU A 41 -29.51 -3.85 -10.58
N GLN A 42 -30.64 -3.85 -9.87
CA GLN A 42 -31.22 -2.63 -9.30
C GLN A 42 -30.76 -2.35 -7.86
N ASN A 43 -30.26 -3.36 -7.14
CA ASN A 43 -29.83 -3.16 -5.77
C ASN A 43 -28.40 -2.60 -5.69
N ALA A 44 -28.27 -1.41 -5.10
CA ALA A 44 -27.00 -0.70 -5.01
C ALA A 44 -25.93 -1.45 -4.19
N LEU A 45 -26.30 -2.22 -3.16
CA LEU A 45 -25.33 -3.01 -2.37
C LEU A 45 -24.75 -4.13 -3.24
N LEU A 46 -25.58 -4.87 -3.96
CA LEU A 46 -25.13 -5.98 -4.81
C LEU A 46 -24.28 -5.48 -5.99
N GLN A 47 -24.73 -4.41 -6.64
CA GLN A 47 -23.94 -3.73 -7.68
C GLN A 47 -22.61 -3.21 -7.14
N TYR A 48 -22.59 -2.63 -5.94
CA TYR A 48 -21.36 -2.15 -5.32
C TYR A 48 -20.34 -3.28 -5.09
N THR A 49 -20.79 -4.45 -4.64
CA THR A 49 -19.93 -5.64 -4.50
C THR A 49 -19.32 -6.07 -5.83
N ILE A 50 -20.09 -6.07 -6.91
CA ILE A 50 -19.61 -6.43 -8.25
C ILE A 50 -18.60 -5.38 -8.76
N GLU A 51 -18.92 -4.09 -8.63
CA GLU A 51 -18.07 -2.99 -9.11
C GLU A 51 -16.75 -2.89 -8.34
N LEU A 52 -16.75 -3.20 -7.04
CA LEU A 52 -15.52 -3.35 -6.26
C LEU A 52 -14.62 -4.44 -6.87
N ALA A 53 -15.18 -5.59 -7.22
CA ALA A 53 -14.43 -6.68 -7.84
C ALA A 53 -13.89 -6.29 -9.24
N ILE A 54 -14.71 -5.62 -10.06
CA ILE A 54 -14.29 -5.11 -11.38
C ILE A 54 -13.11 -4.14 -11.26
N SER A 55 -13.14 -3.27 -10.26
CA SER A 55 -12.10 -2.26 -10.02
C SER A 55 -10.89 -2.76 -9.22
N GLY A 56 -10.88 -4.03 -8.79
CA GLY A 56 -9.84 -4.58 -7.91
C GLY A 56 -9.80 -3.90 -6.53
N MET A 57 -10.89 -3.25 -6.11
CA MET A 57 -10.98 -2.52 -4.86
C MET A 57 -11.63 -3.36 -3.76
N GLN A 58 -11.31 -3.00 -2.52
CA GLN A 58 -11.93 -3.59 -1.33
C GLN A 58 -12.96 -2.64 -0.73
N ASN A 59 -13.98 -3.22 -0.08
CA ASN A 59 -14.94 -2.44 0.68
C ASN A 59 -14.23 -1.74 1.84
N GLY A 60 -14.22 -0.41 1.82
CA GLY A 60 -13.66 0.39 2.90
C GLY A 60 -14.43 0.24 4.22
N PRO A 61 -13.90 0.78 5.33
CA PRO A 61 -14.50 0.69 6.65
C PRO A 61 -15.93 1.24 6.69
N PRO A 62 -16.74 0.86 7.70
CA PRO A 62 -18.07 1.40 7.89
C PRO A 62 -18.06 2.93 7.90
N SER A 63 -19.01 3.55 7.19
CA SER A 63 -19.18 5.00 7.15
C SER A 63 -20.66 5.35 7.07
N ALA A 64 -20.97 6.63 7.29
CA ALA A 64 -22.34 7.15 7.12
C ALA A 64 -22.82 7.12 5.66
N MET A 65 -21.95 6.82 4.70
CA MET A 65 -22.28 6.81 3.28
C MET A 65 -23.01 5.51 2.89
N GLY A 66 -24.27 5.64 2.48
CA GLY A 66 -25.05 4.51 1.97
C GLY A 66 -24.48 3.91 0.68
N HIS A 67 -24.79 2.63 0.41
CA HIS A 67 -24.25 1.88 -0.73
C HIS A 67 -24.51 2.54 -2.09
N ALA A 68 -25.65 3.20 -2.29
CA ALA A 68 -25.93 3.95 -3.52
C ALA A 68 -24.92 5.08 -3.77
N ASN A 69 -24.56 5.83 -2.73
CA ASN A 69 -23.56 6.89 -2.83
C ASN A 69 -22.15 6.32 -3.03
N ARG A 70 -21.81 5.21 -2.35
CA ARG A 70 -20.53 4.52 -2.54
C ARG A 70 -20.36 3.97 -3.96
N LEU A 71 -21.43 3.40 -4.52
CA LEU A 71 -21.49 2.91 -5.90
C LEU A 71 -21.29 4.06 -6.90
N THR A 72 -22.00 5.17 -6.71
CA THR A 72 -21.86 6.36 -7.56
C THR A 72 -20.43 6.91 -7.49
N ALA A 73 -19.87 7.05 -6.29
CA ALA A 73 -18.49 7.52 -6.11
C ALA A 73 -17.47 6.61 -6.80
N LEU A 74 -17.63 5.29 -6.68
CA LEU A 74 -16.76 4.30 -7.32
C LEU A 74 -16.83 4.41 -8.86
N ARG A 75 -18.04 4.42 -9.43
CA ARG A 75 -18.24 4.55 -10.88
C ARG A 75 -17.70 5.86 -11.44
N ASN A 76 -17.88 6.96 -10.71
CA ASN A 76 -17.33 8.26 -11.08
C ASN A 76 -15.80 8.23 -11.06
N SER A 77 -15.20 7.66 -10.01
CA SER A 77 -13.74 7.49 -9.90
C SER A 77 -13.19 6.65 -11.05
N GLN A 78 -13.83 5.53 -11.38
CA GLN A 78 -13.42 4.64 -12.48
C GLN A 78 -13.53 5.33 -13.83
N THR A 79 -14.65 6.04 -14.07
CA THR A 79 -14.85 6.78 -15.32
C THR A 79 -13.81 7.89 -15.48
N ALA A 80 -13.54 8.64 -14.41
CA ALA A 80 -12.55 9.71 -14.43
C ALA A 80 -11.15 9.16 -14.69
N TRP A 81 -10.78 8.04 -14.06
CA TRP A 81 -9.50 7.39 -14.31
C TRP A 81 -9.37 6.92 -15.76
N ASN A 82 -10.38 6.22 -16.29
CA ASN A 82 -10.38 5.68 -17.66
C ASN A 82 -10.35 6.77 -18.74
N LYS A 83 -10.90 7.95 -18.44
CA LYS A 83 -10.93 9.10 -19.35
C LYS A 83 -9.83 10.14 -19.06
N LEU A 84 -8.95 9.89 -18.08
CA LEU A 84 -7.94 10.83 -17.60
C LEU A 84 -8.53 12.21 -17.26
N GLN A 85 -9.69 12.22 -16.59
CA GLN A 85 -10.37 13.44 -16.16
C GLN A 85 -9.88 13.86 -14.77
N TRP A 86 -8.99 14.84 -14.76
CA TRP A 86 -8.46 15.45 -13.55
C TRP A 86 -9.47 16.42 -12.93
N THR A 87 -9.56 16.43 -11.60
CA THR A 87 -10.37 17.42 -10.86
C THR A 87 -9.59 18.67 -10.50
N GLY A 88 -8.25 18.63 -10.64
CA GLY A 88 -7.36 19.74 -10.37
C GLY A 88 -5.90 19.35 -10.55
N THR A 89 -5.03 20.35 -10.60
CA THR A 89 -3.58 20.21 -10.68
C THR A 89 -2.95 21.05 -9.57
N LYS A 90 -1.84 20.55 -9.00
CA LYS A 90 -1.08 21.25 -7.98
C LYS A 90 0.40 20.99 -8.19
N ASP A 91 1.18 22.08 -8.20
CA ASP A 91 2.63 22.00 -8.24
C ASP A 91 3.17 21.86 -6.82
N ILE A 92 4.05 20.88 -6.62
CA ILE A 92 4.72 20.63 -5.35
C ILE A 92 6.20 20.98 -5.54
N PRO A 93 6.74 21.98 -4.83
CA PRO A 93 8.15 22.31 -4.94
C PRO A 93 9.02 21.16 -4.40
N LEU A 94 10.08 20.84 -5.13
CA LEU A 94 11.05 19.85 -4.71
C LEU A 94 11.94 20.42 -3.60
N LEU A 95 12.07 19.66 -2.52
CA LEU A 95 13.00 19.92 -1.43
C LEU A 95 14.41 19.48 -1.84
N GLN A 96 15.42 20.12 -1.25
CA GLN A 96 16.83 19.91 -1.59
C GLN A 96 17.46 18.65 -0.96
N GLY A 97 16.71 17.56 -0.76
CA GLY A 97 17.21 16.30 -0.16
C GLY A 97 17.57 15.19 -1.17
N ASN A 98 17.20 15.34 -2.44
CA ASN A 98 17.49 14.42 -3.56
C ASN A 98 16.80 13.03 -3.54
N LEU A 99 16.11 12.66 -2.47
CA LEU A 99 15.28 11.44 -2.40
C LEU A 99 13.79 11.79 -2.44
N TYR A 100 13.01 11.04 -3.21
CA TYR A 100 11.55 11.09 -3.20
C TYR A 100 10.95 9.72 -3.52
N GLU A 101 9.72 9.50 -3.06
CA GLU A 101 8.95 8.28 -3.32
C GLU A 101 7.45 8.64 -3.43
N LEU A 102 6.68 7.86 -4.18
CA LEU A 102 5.23 7.99 -4.28
C LEU A 102 4.58 6.62 -4.15
N SER A 103 4.01 6.35 -2.97
CA SER A 103 3.36 5.06 -2.69
C SER A 103 2.02 5.26 -2.00
N GLY A 104 1.01 4.50 -2.39
CA GLY A 104 -0.31 4.50 -1.76
C GLY A 104 -1.03 5.86 -1.72
N GLY A 105 -0.69 6.79 -2.63
CA GLY A 105 -1.20 8.16 -2.61
C GLY A 105 -0.51 9.09 -1.61
N ILE A 106 0.64 8.70 -1.07
CA ILE A 106 1.50 9.54 -0.23
C ILE A 106 2.77 9.83 -1.04
N PHE A 107 3.00 11.11 -1.31
CA PHE A 107 4.26 11.62 -1.85
C PHE A 107 5.18 11.96 -0.69
N VAL A 108 6.43 11.53 -0.76
CA VAL A 108 7.44 11.78 0.26
C VAL A 108 8.69 12.30 -0.40
N GLN A 109 9.32 13.29 0.22
CA GLN A 109 10.61 13.79 -0.22
C GLN A 109 11.49 14.16 0.96
N SER A 110 12.78 13.89 0.83
CA SER A 110 13.79 14.29 1.80
C SER A 110 14.04 15.80 1.75
N ASN A 111 14.31 16.38 2.92
CA ASN A 111 14.67 17.79 3.07
C ASN A 111 16.20 17.95 3.22
N HIS A 112 16.66 19.21 3.20
CA HIS A 112 18.09 19.54 3.31
C HIS A 112 18.71 19.24 4.69
N LEU A 113 17.88 18.96 5.70
CA LEU A 113 18.29 18.61 7.07
C LEU A 113 18.36 17.09 7.29
N GLY A 114 18.06 16.28 6.26
CA GLY A 114 18.04 14.82 6.37
C GLY A 114 16.73 14.22 6.88
N GLY A 115 15.71 15.05 7.15
CA GLY A 115 14.36 14.60 7.47
C GLY A 115 13.51 14.32 6.22
N LEU A 116 12.28 13.87 6.44
CA LEU A 116 11.31 13.55 5.39
C LEU A 116 10.06 14.44 5.52
N GLU A 117 9.59 15.00 4.40
CA GLU A 117 8.28 15.66 4.29
C GLU A 117 7.32 14.75 3.52
N PHE A 118 6.15 14.53 4.10
CA PHE A 118 5.12 13.66 3.59
C PHE A 118 3.91 14.49 3.17
N ARG A 119 3.26 14.08 2.08
CA ARG A 119 2.02 14.64 1.59
C ARG A 119 1.10 13.53 1.14
N ARG A 120 0.03 13.30 1.89
CA ARG A 120 -1.11 12.51 1.41
C ARG A 120 -1.83 13.33 0.35
N LEU A 121 -1.83 12.82 -0.88
CA LEU A 121 -2.45 13.47 -2.02
C LEU A 121 -3.99 13.43 -1.86
N PRO A 122 -4.69 14.54 -2.17
CA PRO A 122 -6.13 14.57 -2.08
C PRO A 122 -6.78 13.73 -3.18
N SER A 123 -8.00 13.24 -2.92
CA SER A 123 -8.81 12.57 -3.92
C SER A 123 -10.27 12.98 -3.76
N HIS A 124 -10.77 13.80 -4.68
CA HIS A 124 -12.16 14.29 -4.66
C HIS A 124 -13.18 13.15 -4.68
N TYR A 125 -13.03 12.19 -5.60
CA TYR A 125 -13.97 11.06 -5.71
C TYR A 125 -13.94 10.11 -4.52
N ARG A 126 -12.81 10.04 -3.79
CA ARG A 126 -12.65 9.18 -2.62
C ARG A 126 -12.85 9.92 -1.29
N GLY A 127 -13.11 11.23 -1.33
CA GLY A 127 -13.21 12.07 -0.13
C GLY A 127 -11.93 12.07 0.72
N ILE A 128 -10.76 11.98 0.08
CA ILE A 128 -9.48 12.02 0.77
C ILE A 128 -9.00 13.47 0.81
N ASP A 129 -8.85 14.01 2.01
CA ASP A 129 -8.26 15.32 2.23
C ASP A 129 -6.74 15.26 2.18
N GLU A 130 -6.16 16.34 1.68
CA GLU A 130 -4.72 16.56 1.75
C GLU A 130 -4.28 16.63 3.21
N HIS A 131 -3.17 15.96 3.50
CA HIS A 131 -2.53 16.03 4.79
C HIS A 131 -1.01 16.09 4.60
N VAL A 132 -0.34 16.99 5.32
CA VAL A 132 1.10 17.19 5.24
C VAL A 132 1.68 17.06 6.64
N TRP A 133 2.76 16.31 6.77
CA TRP A 133 3.52 16.15 8.01
C TRP A 133 5.00 15.94 7.69
N SER A 134 5.84 16.03 8.70
CA SER A 134 7.29 15.85 8.57
C SER A 134 7.81 14.96 9.69
N LEU A 135 8.86 14.19 9.37
CA LEU A 135 9.59 13.38 10.34
C LEU A 135 11.06 13.79 10.33
N ASP A 136 11.58 14.12 11.50
CA ASP A 136 13.00 14.30 11.72
C ASP A 136 13.66 12.94 11.99
N LEU A 137 14.82 12.69 11.40
CA LEU A 137 15.54 11.42 11.49
C LEU A 137 16.97 11.63 12.03
N PRO A 138 17.13 12.21 13.24
CA PRO A 138 18.46 12.59 13.75
C PRO A 138 19.38 11.40 14.01
N ASP A 139 18.81 10.20 14.15
CA ASP A 139 19.50 8.96 14.49
C ASP A 139 19.76 8.05 13.28
N VAL A 140 19.38 8.45 12.06
CA VAL A 140 19.59 7.68 10.83
C VAL A 140 20.27 8.54 9.78
N ASP A 141 21.48 8.16 9.37
CA ASP A 141 22.11 8.75 8.19
C ASP A 141 21.46 8.17 6.93
N LEU A 142 20.37 8.81 6.49
CA LEU A 142 19.50 8.28 5.44
C LEU A 142 20.22 8.15 4.10
N ARG A 143 20.10 6.97 3.49
CA ARG A 143 20.57 6.67 2.13
C ARG A 143 19.45 6.48 1.14
N ASP A 144 18.41 5.76 1.54
CA ASP A 144 17.24 5.42 0.73
C ASP A 144 16.06 5.07 1.64
N PHE A 145 14.84 5.03 1.10
CA PHE A 145 13.66 4.62 1.87
C PHE A 145 12.55 4.02 0.99
N ALA A 146 11.66 3.27 1.61
CA ALA A 146 10.41 2.82 1.01
C ALA A 146 9.25 2.89 2.00
N LEU A 147 8.03 2.80 1.47
CA LEU A 147 6.80 3.06 2.19
C LEU A 147 5.78 1.96 1.92
N ASP A 148 5.09 1.51 2.96
CA ASP A 148 3.82 0.80 2.84
C ASP A 148 2.76 1.48 3.73
N PRO A 149 1.99 2.43 3.17
CA PRO A 149 0.94 3.13 3.89
C PRO A 149 -0.17 2.23 4.43
N ALA A 150 -0.41 1.06 3.83
CA ALA A 150 -1.47 0.16 4.26
C ALA A 150 -1.15 -0.49 5.62
N GLN A 151 0.13 -0.57 5.97
CA GLN A 151 0.63 -1.15 7.22
C GLN A 151 1.24 -0.12 8.16
N ASP A 152 1.16 1.18 7.84
CA ASP A 152 1.87 2.26 8.54
C ASP A 152 3.39 2.04 8.60
N LEU A 153 4.00 1.43 7.57
CA LEU A 153 5.41 1.06 7.56
C LEU A 153 6.26 2.04 6.75
N LEU A 154 7.34 2.51 7.36
CA LEU A 154 8.43 3.27 6.77
C LEU A 154 9.72 2.46 6.92
N VAL A 155 10.32 2.10 5.80
CA VAL A 155 11.58 1.36 5.73
C VAL A 155 12.69 2.35 5.40
N LEU A 156 13.64 2.55 6.30
CA LEU A 156 14.76 3.49 6.12
C LEU A 156 16.06 2.72 5.96
N ILE A 157 16.78 2.93 4.86
CA ILE A 157 18.11 2.37 4.65
C ILE A 157 19.13 3.41 5.09
N ALA A 158 19.94 3.06 6.09
CA ALA A 158 21.06 3.90 6.51
C ALA A 158 22.25 3.76 5.55
N ARG A 159 23.12 4.78 5.53
CA ARG A 159 24.37 4.70 4.77
C ARG A 159 25.25 3.55 5.29
N PRO A 160 25.88 2.76 4.40
CA PRO A 160 26.71 1.65 4.82
C PRO A 160 27.87 2.09 5.72
N LEU A 161 28.12 1.36 6.80
CA LEU A 161 29.24 1.60 7.71
C LEU A 161 30.31 0.51 7.55
N LEU A 162 31.57 0.91 7.56
CA LEU A 162 32.69 -0.02 7.47
C LEU A 162 32.79 -0.86 8.76
N ARG A 163 32.72 -2.18 8.64
CA ARG A 163 32.99 -3.09 9.76
C ARG A 163 34.49 -3.36 9.89
N ALA A 164 35.09 -2.85 10.96
CA ALA A 164 36.49 -3.11 11.28
C ALA A 164 36.69 -4.53 11.83
N GLY A 165 37.75 -5.23 11.40
CA GLY A 165 38.24 -6.45 12.06
C GLY A 165 37.99 -7.81 11.35
N VAL A 166 37.37 -7.83 10.17
CA VAL A 166 37.14 -9.07 9.40
C VAL A 166 38.16 -9.19 8.26
N ARG A 167 38.70 -10.40 8.01
CA ARG A 167 39.70 -10.67 6.94
C ARG A 167 39.19 -10.45 5.51
N ASN A 168 37.92 -10.13 5.35
CA ASN A 168 37.32 -9.58 4.14
C ASN A 168 36.59 -8.32 4.58
N ALA A 169 37.03 -7.17 4.10
CA ALA A 169 36.48 -5.92 4.52
C ALA A 169 35.02 -5.83 3.99
N ARG A 170 34.06 -5.65 4.90
CA ARG A 170 32.61 -5.63 4.61
C ARG A 170 31.98 -4.33 5.09
N MET A 171 30.88 -3.96 4.47
CA MET A 171 30.03 -2.82 4.83
C MET A 171 28.75 -3.37 5.43
N GLU A 172 28.42 -2.94 6.65
CA GLU A 172 27.13 -3.23 7.26
C GLU A 172 26.12 -2.18 6.86
N ILE A 173 24.91 -2.64 6.53
CA ILE A 173 23.78 -1.80 6.18
C ILE A 173 22.67 -2.09 7.17
N SER A 174 22.23 -1.05 7.87
CA SER A 174 21.07 -1.12 8.75
C SER A 174 19.82 -0.61 8.03
N ILE A 175 18.75 -1.37 8.19
CA ILE A 175 17.42 -1.08 7.64
C ILE A 175 16.50 -0.89 8.84
N HIS A 176 16.08 0.35 9.10
CA HIS A 176 15.22 0.69 10.22
C HIS A 176 13.75 0.57 9.83
N LEU A 177 12.95 -0.05 10.70
CA LEU A 177 11.53 -0.28 10.51
C LEU A 177 10.73 0.66 11.43
N ARG A 178 10.11 1.69 10.85
CA ARG A 178 9.43 2.76 11.59
C ARG A 178 7.96 2.88 11.23
N SER A 179 7.19 3.51 12.11
CA SER A 179 5.85 3.99 11.80
C SER A 179 5.94 5.13 10.78
N LEU A 180 5.19 5.02 9.68
CA LEU A 180 5.09 6.04 8.65
C LEU A 180 4.43 7.32 9.18
N THR A 181 3.47 7.17 10.10
CA THR A 181 2.72 8.29 10.67
C THR A 181 3.51 9.02 11.76
N THR A 182 4.23 8.30 12.61
CA THR A 182 4.87 8.88 13.82
C THR A 182 6.39 9.00 13.74
N GLY A 183 7.04 8.21 12.87
CA GLY A 183 8.51 8.14 12.81
C GLY A 183 9.17 7.38 13.97
N GLU A 184 8.38 6.80 14.87
CA GLU A 184 8.83 5.95 15.98
C GLU A 184 9.07 4.51 15.53
N GLU A 185 9.61 3.66 16.41
CA GLU A 185 9.76 2.22 16.19
C GLU A 185 8.41 1.58 15.78
N HIS A 186 8.41 0.81 14.68
CA HIS A 186 7.17 0.21 14.22
C HIS A 186 6.69 -0.89 15.20
N PRO A 187 5.45 -0.85 15.71
CA PRO A 187 5.00 -1.73 16.81
C PRO A 187 4.95 -3.21 16.42
N LEU A 188 4.76 -3.52 15.14
CA LEU A 188 4.74 -4.89 14.60
C LEU A 188 6.10 -5.38 14.09
N ALA A 189 7.15 -4.55 14.10
CA ALA A 189 8.46 -4.96 13.62
C ALA A 189 9.11 -5.95 14.58
N THR A 190 10.14 -6.64 14.07
CA THR A 190 11.07 -7.40 14.91
C THR A 190 11.67 -6.53 16.01
N LYS A 191 12.22 -7.15 17.06
CA LYS A 191 12.87 -6.44 18.18
C LYS A 191 14.34 -6.86 18.29
N PRO A 192 15.31 -5.96 18.08
CA PRO A 192 15.14 -4.54 17.72
C PRO A 192 14.54 -4.35 16.31
N PRO A 193 13.89 -3.20 16.00
CA PRO A 193 13.21 -2.94 14.72
C PRO A 193 14.19 -2.57 13.61
N ILE A 194 15.25 -3.37 13.47
CA ILE A 194 16.35 -3.17 12.56
C ILE A 194 16.66 -4.50 11.87
N LEU A 195 16.72 -4.48 10.55
CA LEU A 195 17.27 -5.57 9.75
C LEU A 195 18.71 -5.21 9.38
N LEU A 196 19.60 -6.20 9.43
CA LEU A 196 21.03 -6.00 9.14
C LEU A 196 21.41 -6.84 7.93
N HIS A 197 22.20 -6.26 7.03
CA HIS A 197 22.82 -6.98 5.93
C HIS A 197 24.26 -6.54 5.74
N ASP A 198 25.16 -7.50 5.50
CA ASP A 198 26.56 -7.21 5.19
C ASP A 198 26.80 -7.38 3.70
N VAL A 199 27.38 -6.36 3.07
CA VAL A 199 27.81 -6.39 1.66
C VAL A 199 29.34 -6.39 1.56
N ASP A 200 29.86 -6.92 0.46
CA ASP A 200 31.29 -6.86 0.13
C ASP A 200 31.73 -5.41 -0.17
N LEU A 201 32.85 -4.95 0.39
CA LEU A 201 33.41 -3.62 0.09
C LEU A 201 33.75 -3.40 -1.39
N ARG A 202 34.03 -4.48 -2.13
CA ARG A 202 34.23 -4.44 -3.58
C ARG A 202 33.01 -3.93 -4.33
N ALA A 203 31.86 -3.76 -3.67
CA ALA A 203 30.71 -3.11 -4.24
C ALA A 203 30.95 -1.63 -4.58
N ALA A 204 31.92 -0.98 -3.93
CA ALA A 204 32.31 0.43 -4.10
C ALA A 204 31.18 1.45 -3.85
N ILE A 205 30.15 1.46 -4.72
CA ILE A 205 28.94 2.28 -4.65
C ILE A 205 27.73 1.36 -4.71
N LEU A 206 26.77 1.59 -3.80
CA LEU A 206 25.50 0.87 -3.78
C LEU A 206 24.33 1.76 -4.19
N SER A 207 23.44 1.15 -4.97
CA SER A 207 22.06 1.57 -5.16
C SER A 207 21.13 0.53 -4.54
N PHE A 208 19.92 0.95 -4.18
CA PHE A 208 18.93 0.07 -3.57
C PHE A 208 17.67 0.08 -4.42
N MET A 209 17.00 -1.07 -4.45
CA MET A 209 15.59 -1.15 -4.82
C MET A 209 14.89 -1.90 -3.70
N VAL A 210 13.94 -1.22 -3.06
CA VAL A 210 13.21 -1.74 -1.91
C VAL A 210 11.77 -1.97 -2.33
N GLN A 211 11.23 -3.14 -1.98
CA GLN A 211 9.83 -3.48 -2.20
C GLN A 211 9.24 -4.06 -0.92
N VAL A 212 8.05 -3.59 -0.58
CA VAL A 212 7.28 -4.09 0.56
C VAL A 212 6.03 -4.78 0.02
N HIS A 213 5.79 -6.00 0.49
CA HIS A 213 4.56 -6.72 0.15
C HIS A 213 4.14 -7.60 1.32
N SER A 214 3.00 -7.27 1.94
CA SER A 214 2.51 -7.94 3.13
C SER A 214 3.61 -7.97 4.21
N ASP A 215 3.96 -9.15 4.73
CA ASP A 215 4.92 -9.26 5.83
C ASP A 215 6.38 -9.26 5.34
N HIS A 216 6.63 -8.96 4.05
CA HIS A 216 7.94 -9.09 3.43
C HIS A 216 8.52 -7.73 3.05
N VAL A 217 9.80 -7.54 3.36
CA VAL A 217 10.64 -6.47 2.82
C VAL A 217 11.72 -7.13 1.98
N ALA A 218 11.77 -6.80 0.70
CA ALA A 218 12.81 -7.23 -0.23
C ALA A 218 13.73 -6.04 -0.52
N VAL A 219 15.04 -6.24 -0.42
CA VAL A 219 16.05 -5.24 -0.78
C VAL A 219 16.99 -5.85 -1.79
N HIS A 220 17.06 -5.24 -2.97
CA HIS A 220 18.09 -5.52 -3.96
C HIS A 220 19.24 -4.53 -3.75
N PHE A 221 20.35 -5.05 -3.24
CA PHE A 221 21.62 -4.36 -3.07
C PHE A 221 22.38 -4.38 -4.39
N ILE A 222 22.23 -3.31 -5.17
CA ILE A 222 22.78 -3.22 -6.52
C ILE A 222 24.23 -2.72 -6.41
N SER A 223 25.16 -3.63 -6.73
CA SER A 223 26.59 -3.33 -6.77
C SER A 223 26.98 -2.69 -8.09
N HIS A 224 27.73 -1.59 -8.02
CA HIS A 224 28.37 -0.95 -9.18
C HIS A 224 29.88 -1.23 -9.25
N GLY A 225 30.36 -2.16 -8.44
CA GLY A 225 31.77 -2.53 -8.34
C GLY A 225 32.07 -3.89 -8.95
N THR A 226 32.97 -4.63 -8.31
CA THR A 226 33.35 -6.00 -8.73
C THR A 226 32.68 -7.08 -7.90
N ALA A 227 31.91 -6.69 -6.88
CA ALA A 227 31.06 -7.60 -6.14
C ALA A 227 29.77 -7.89 -6.94
N PRO A 228 29.16 -9.07 -6.79
CA PRO A 228 27.83 -9.32 -7.33
C PRO A 228 26.78 -8.47 -6.57
N SER A 229 25.68 -8.15 -7.25
CA SER A 229 24.47 -7.64 -6.59
C SER A 229 23.80 -8.76 -5.80
N GLU A 230 23.12 -8.39 -4.72
CA GLU A 230 22.47 -9.33 -3.81
C GLU A 230 21.01 -8.94 -3.62
N LEU A 231 20.09 -9.91 -3.68
CA LEU A 231 18.69 -9.73 -3.32
C LEU A 231 18.45 -10.49 -2.02
N VAL A 232 17.94 -9.79 -1.02
CA VAL A 232 17.60 -10.39 0.27
C VAL A 232 16.15 -10.09 0.60
N VAL A 233 15.44 -11.08 1.11
CA VAL A 233 14.04 -10.95 1.51
C VAL A 233 13.91 -11.31 2.98
N TRP A 234 13.40 -10.37 3.77
CA TRP A 234 13.06 -10.60 5.17
C TRP A 234 11.55 -10.68 5.34
N ASN A 235 11.11 -11.49 6.30
CA ASN A 235 9.88 -11.22 7.00
C ASN A 235 10.15 -10.10 8.03
N TRP A 236 9.68 -8.88 7.78
CA TRP A 236 10.06 -7.70 8.59
C TRP A 236 9.48 -7.71 10.01
N LYS A 237 8.40 -8.46 10.23
CA LYS A 237 7.78 -8.61 11.56
C LYS A 237 8.57 -9.56 12.46
N THR A 238 9.23 -10.56 11.87
CA THR A 238 9.98 -11.59 12.61
C THR A 238 11.50 -11.42 12.52
N GLY A 239 11.99 -10.66 11.55
CA GLY A 239 13.41 -10.49 11.26
C GLY A 239 14.06 -11.67 10.52
N LEU A 240 13.29 -12.72 10.19
CA LEU A 240 13.82 -13.91 9.52
C LEU A 240 14.10 -13.64 8.04
N ILE A 241 15.29 -14.04 7.59
CA ILE A 241 15.66 -14.07 6.17
C ILE A 241 14.98 -15.28 5.51
N LEU A 242 14.38 -15.05 4.35
CA LEU A 242 13.65 -16.04 3.57
C LEU A 242 14.33 -16.35 2.23
N LEU A 243 15.10 -15.40 1.70
CA LEU A 243 15.94 -15.51 0.52
C LEU A 243 17.24 -14.77 0.76
#